data_AF-A0A371K555-F1
#
_entry.id   AF-A0A371K555-F1
#
_cell.length_a   1.000
_cell.length_b   1.000
_cell.length_c   1.000
_cell.angle_alpha   90.00
_cell.angle_beta   90.00
_cell.angle_gamma   90.00
#
_symmetry.space_group_name_H-M   'P 1'
#
loop_
_entity.id
_entity.type
_entity.pdbx_description
1 polymer ?
#
loop_
_entity_poly.entity_id
_entity_poly.type
_entity_poly.pdbx_seq_one_letter_code
_entity_poly.pdbx_strand_id
1 'polypeptide(L)'
;MVDWDAIVAIAGAAVVLVAVVFALPLIYDYRFANGRVEVVLFGKIPVYWIDGRDIESIEVGDWNDLGLFTVHAGNRLRRSGIVVIRRKTAVLYQVAITPRHPRAFVAQVQRWKRQS
;
A
#
# COMPACT_ATOMS: atom_id res chain seq x y z
N MET A 1 -38.36 -4.83 22.79
CA MET A 1 -38.83 -4.74 21.39
C MET A 1 -37.60 -4.54 20.53
N VAL A 2 -37.35 -5.42 19.56
CA VAL A 2 -36.18 -5.28 18.67
C VAL A 2 -36.51 -4.23 17.63
N ASP A 3 -35.63 -3.25 17.47
CA ASP A 3 -35.73 -2.22 16.43
C ASP A 3 -35.14 -2.77 15.12
N TRP A 4 -36.03 -3.26 14.26
CA TRP A 4 -35.66 -3.84 12.97
C TRP A 4 -35.11 -2.80 11.99
N ASP A 5 -35.54 -1.54 12.08
CA ASP A 5 -35.07 -0.46 11.22
C ASP A 5 -33.61 -0.13 11.53
N ALA A 6 -33.25 -0.09 12.82
CA ALA A 6 -31.86 0.05 13.26
C ALA A 6 -30.98 -1.10 12.77
N ILE A 7 -31.48 -2.34 12.81
CA ILE A 7 -30.75 -3.52 12.31
C ILE A 7 -30.50 -3.40 10.79
N VAL A 8 -31.53 -3.03 10.02
CA VAL A 8 -31.41 -2.85 8.57
C VAL A 8 -30.43 -1.73 8.23
N ALA A 9 -30.48 -0.60 8.94
CA ALA A 9 -29.57 0.51 8.73
C ALA A 9 -28.11 0.13 9.01
N ILE A 10 -27.85 -0.58 10.12
CA ILE A 10 -26.51 -1.06 10.48
C ILE A 10 -26.01 -2.07 9.44
N ALA A 11 -26.85 -3.02 9.04
CA ALA A 11 -26.50 -4.02 8.03
C ALA A 11 -26.19 -3.36 6.67
N GLY A 12 -27.02 -2.39 6.25
CA GLY A 12 -26.80 -1.63 5.02
C GLY A 12 -25.48 -0.85 5.05
N ALA A 13 -25.20 -0.13 6.15
CA ALA A 13 -23.94 0.58 6.33
C ALA A 13 -22.73 -0.35 6.31
N ALA A 14 -22.83 -1.53 6.94
CA ALA A 14 -21.77 -2.53 6.92
C ALA A 14 -21.49 -3.05 5.50
N VAL A 15 -22.53 -3.31 4.70
CA VAL A 15 -22.39 -3.74 3.30
C VAL A 15 -21.72 -2.67 2.44
N VAL A 16 -22.12 -1.41 2.58
CA VAL A 16 -21.51 -0.28 1.87
C VAL A 16 -20.04 -0.14 2.25
N LEU A 17 -19.73 -0.20 3.55
CA LEU A 17 -18.35 -0.13 4.04
C LEU A 17 -17.49 -1.25 3.46
N VAL A 18 -18.00 -2.49 3.48
CA VAL A 18 -17.32 -3.64 2.87
C VAL A 18 -17.09 -3.40 1.38
N ALA A 19 -18.10 -2.98 0.63
CA ALA A 19 -17.98 -2.69 -0.80
C ALA A 19 -16.90 -1.63 -1.09
N VAL A 20 -16.87 -0.54 -0.31
CA VAL A 20 -15.83 0.50 -0.42
C VAL A 20 -14.44 -0.07 -0.17
N VAL A 21 -14.26 -0.84 0.92
CA VAL A 21 -12.95 -1.45 1.27
C VAL A 21 -12.47 -2.40 0.17
N PHE A 22 -13.35 -3.20 -0.41
CA PHE A 22 -13.01 -4.10 -1.51
C PHE A 22 -12.81 -3.37 -2.85
N ALA A 23 -13.32 -2.16 -3.02
CA ALA A 23 -13.08 -1.32 -4.20
C ALA A 23 -11.77 -0.51 -4.13
N LEU A 24 -11.20 -0.29 -2.94
CA LEU A 24 -9.93 0.44 -2.78
C LEU A 24 -8.76 -0.09 -3.63
N PRO A 25 -8.58 -1.41 -3.85
CA PRO A 25 -7.59 -1.95 -4.78
C PRO A 25 -7.76 -1.55 -6.25
N LEU A 26 -8.97 -1.13 -6.65
CA LEU A 26 -9.25 -0.64 -8.00
C LEU A 26 -8.92 0.85 -8.13
N ILE A 27 -9.00 1.58 -7.01
CA ILE A 27 -8.79 3.02 -6.96
C ILE A 27 -7.31 3.35 -6.75
N TYR A 28 -6.56 2.57 -5.96
CA TYR A 28 -5.16 2.84 -5.65
C TYR A 28 -4.26 1.68 -6.13
N ASP A 29 -3.09 2.00 -6.68
CA ASP A 29 -2.09 1.01 -7.06
C ASP A 29 -0.67 1.56 -6.84
N TYR A 30 0.33 0.69 -6.94
CA TYR A 30 1.74 1.05 -6.78
C TYR A 30 2.51 0.62 -8.01
N ARG A 31 3.36 1.50 -8.53
CA ARG A 31 4.27 1.18 -9.63
C ARG A 31 5.64 1.80 -9.41
N PHE A 32 6.65 1.22 -10.04
CA PHE A 32 7.98 1.81 -10.10
C PHE A 32 8.21 2.39 -11.49
N ALA A 33 8.35 3.70 -11.58
CA ALA A 33 8.54 4.44 -12.83
C ALA A 33 9.48 5.63 -12.61
N ASN A 34 10.30 5.97 -13.61
CA ASN A 34 11.20 7.12 -13.58
C ASN A 34 12.13 7.18 -12.34
N GLY A 35 12.57 6.01 -11.85
CA GLY A 35 13.40 5.93 -10.64
C GLY A 35 12.65 6.23 -9.34
N ARG A 36 11.31 6.22 -9.35
CA ARG A 36 10.45 6.53 -8.20
C ARG A 36 9.45 5.41 -7.95
N VAL A 37 9.16 5.16 -6.67
CA VAL A 37 8.00 4.37 -6.26
C VAL A 37 6.80 5.31 -6.22
N GLU A 38 5.86 5.11 -7.13
CA GLU A 38 4.66 5.95 -7.28
C GLU A 38 3.43 5.23 -6.70
N VAL A 39 2.65 5.97 -5.91
CA VAL A 39 1.28 5.63 -5.55
C VAL A 39 0.37 6.28 -6.58
N VAL A 40 -0.44 5.46 -7.25
CA VAL A 40 -1.20 5.87 -8.42
C VAL A 40 -2.69 5.67 -8.17
N LEU A 41 -3.46 6.73 -8.38
CA LEU A 41 -4.91 6.71 -8.43
C LEU A 41 -5.42 6.27 -9.81
N PHE A 42 -6.41 5.39 -9.80
CA PHE A 42 -7.08 4.81 -10.97
C PHE A 42 -6.09 4.26 -12.02
N GLY A 43 -4.92 3.80 -11.56
CA GLY A 43 -3.83 3.32 -12.41
C GLY A 43 -3.16 4.38 -13.31
N LYS A 44 -3.53 5.65 -13.21
CA LYS A 44 -3.02 6.73 -14.09
C LYS A 44 -2.41 7.93 -13.36
N ILE A 45 -3.02 8.38 -12.27
CA ILE A 45 -2.69 9.67 -11.65
C ILE A 45 -1.76 9.44 -10.45
N PRO A 46 -0.45 9.78 -10.53
CA PRO A 46 0.44 9.67 -9.39
C PRO A 46 0.04 10.72 -8.33
N VAL A 47 -0.30 10.27 -7.13
CA VAL A 47 -0.68 11.17 -6.01
C VAL A 47 0.43 11.34 -4.99
N TYR A 48 1.34 10.38 -4.93
CA TYR A 48 2.46 10.39 -4.02
C TYR A 48 3.61 9.59 -4.63
N TRP A 49 4.84 9.98 -4.32
CA TRP A 49 6.02 9.26 -4.80
C TRP A 49 7.14 9.28 -3.77
N ILE A 50 7.96 8.23 -3.80
CA ILE A 50 9.20 8.10 -3.04
C ILE A 50 10.33 8.02 -4.06
N ASP A 51 11.31 8.93 -3.97
CA ASP A 51 12.50 8.89 -4.82
C ASP A 51 13.30 7.63 -4.52
N GLY A 52 13.69 6.87 -5.55
CA GLY A 52 14.45 5.64 -5.39
C GLY A 52 15.81 5.87 -4.69
N ARG A 53 16.38 7.08 -4.79
CA ARG A 53 17.63 7.45 -4.11
C ARG A 53 17.47 7.55 -2.59
N ASP A 54 16.28 7.88 -2.13
CA ASP A 54 15.91 7.95 -0.70
C ASP A 54 15.68 6.57 -0.09
N ILE A 55 15.51 5.52 -0.92
CA ILE A 55 15.24 4.17 -0.45
C ILE A 55 16.53 3.55 0.09
N GLU A 56 16.57 3.35 1.41
CA GLU A 56 17.66 2.67 2.11
C GLU A 56 17.59 1.16 1.85
N SER A 57 16.45 0.54 2.17
CA SER A 57 16.17 -0.86 1.91
C SER A 57 14.75 -1.05 1.39
N ILE A 58 14.57 -2.13 0.62
CA ILE A 58 13.27 -2.55 0.13
C ILE A 58 13.20 -4.07 0.12
N GLU A 59 12.19 -4.61 0.79
CA GLU A 59 12.03 -6.05 0.99
C GLU A 59 10.56 -6.47 1.03
N VAL A 60 10.30 -7.74 0.76
CA VAL A 60 8.98 -8.34 0.97
C VAL A 60 8.92 -8.81 2.42
N GLY A 61 7.98 -8.27 3.20
CA GLY A 61 7.82 -8.59 4.63
C GLY A 61 6.45 -9.18 4.96
N ASP A 62 6.19 -9.35 6.25
CA ASP A 62 4.87 -9.68 6.81
C ASP A 62 4.32 -8.50 7.65
N TRP A 63 3.00 -8.40 7.76
CA TRP A 63 2.34 -7.42 8.62
C TRP A 63 2.76 -7.53 10.08
N ASN A 64 3.15 -8.73 10.52
CA ASN A 64 3.62 -8.95 11.89
C ASN A 64 5.00 -8.36 12.16
N ASP A 65 5.79 -8.09 11.13
CA ASP A 65 7.17 -7.58 11.26
C ASP A 65 7.24 -6.04 11.20
N LEU A 66 6.08 -5.37 11.21
CA LEU A 66 6.00 -3.92 11.13
C LEU A 66 6.16 -3.28 12.52
N GLY A 67 7.18 -2.44 12.66
CA GLY A 67 7.39 -1.66 13.88
C GLY A 67 6.33 -0.56 14.07
N LEU A 68 6.21 -0.06 15.30
CA LEU A 68 5.24 0.96 15.74
C LEU A 68 5.25 2.26 14.90
N PHE A 69 6.36 2.57 14.23
CA PHE A 69 6.53 3.78 13.42
C PHE A 69 6.38 3.54 11.90
N THR A 70 5.68 2.47 11.51
CA THR A 70 5.42 2.16 10.10
C THR A 70 4.17 2.88 9.61
N VAL A 71 4.30 3.65 8.52
CA VAL A 71 3.12 4.14 7.81
C VAL A 71 2.55 3.05 6.92
N HIS A 72 1.32 2.64 7.22
CA HIS A 72 0.58 1.67 6.43
C HIS A 72 -0.12 2.39 5.28
N ALA A 73 0.54 2.39 4.13
CA ALA A 73 -0.07 2.77 2.87
C ALA A 73 -0.43 1.50 2.10
N GLY A 74 -1.12 0.55 2.74
CA GLY A 74 -1.59 -0.69 2.11
C GLY A 74 -3.09 -0.63 1.84
N ASN A 75 -3.50 -0.91 0.60
CA ASN A 75 -4.90 -0.91 0.19
C ASN A 75 -5.46 -2.33 -0.06
N ARG A 76 -4.64 -3.36 0.11
CA ARG A 76 -5.03 -4.77 -0.05
C ARG A 76 -5.01 -5.45 1.31
N LEU A 77 -6.16 -6.00 1.70
CA LEU A 77 -6.28 -6.83 2.89
C LEU A 77 -5.56 -8.18 2.66
N ARG A 78 -4.40 -8.35 3.33
CA ARG A 78 -3.68 -9.60 3.66
C ARG A 78 -3.29 -10.60 2.56
N ARG A 79 -3.78 -10.53 1.32
CA ARG A 79 -3.59 -11.61 0.32
C ARG A 79 -2.34 -11.52 -0.57
N SER A 80 -1.66 -10.39 -0.62
CA SER A 80 -0.45 -10.20 -1.43
C SER A 80 0.61 -9.59 -0.53
N GLY A 81 1.72 -10.31 -0.31
CA GLY A 81 2.78 -9.94 0.64
C GLY A 81 3.11 -8.45 0.63
N ILE A 82 3.41 -7.89 1.80
CA ILE A 82 3.70 -6.46 1.90
C ILE A 82 5.10 -6.17 1.36
N VAL A 83 5.29 -4.99 0.82
CA VAL A 83 6.62 -4.45 0.55
C VAL A 83 6.91 -3.37 1.56
N VAL A 84 7.98 -3.55 2.32
CA VAL A 84 8.46 -2.61 3.31
C VAL A 84 9.56 -1.77 2.66
N ILE A 85 9.38 -0.46 2.70
CA ILE A 85 10.34 0.53 2.19
C ILE A 85 10.89 1.29 3.39
N ARG A 86 12.20 1.18 3.62
CA ARG A 86 12.92 2.03 4.59
C ARG A 86 13.58 3.20 3.87
N ARG A 87 13.46 4.40 4.42
CA ARG A 87 13.95 5.65 3.83
C ARG A 87 15.11 6.22 4.64
N LYS A 88 16.14 6.71 3.96
CA LYS A 88 17.35 7.26 4.60
C LYS A 88 17.08 8.50 5.47
N THR A 89 16.21 9.39 4.99
CA THR A 89 16.00 10.72 5.59
C THR A 89 14.55 11.16 5.38
N ALA A 90 13.64 10.60 6.19
CA ALA A 90 12.23 10.97 6.14
C ALA A 90 11.63 10.92 7.54
N VAL A 91 10.69 11.84 7.82
CA VAL A 91 9.82 11.81 9.01
C VAL A 91 9.06 10.47 9.08
N LEU A 92 8.76 9.89 7.92
CA LEU A 92 8.20 8.55 7.76
C LEU A 92 9.33 7.60 7.33
N TYR A 93 10.09 7.12 8.31
CA TYR A 93 11.25 6.24 8.09
C TYR A 93 10.87 4.93 7.40
N GLN A 94 9.69 4.38 7.73
CA GLN A 94 9.23 3.09 7.23
C GLN A 94 7.83 3.20 6.62
N VAL A 95 7.68 2.74 5.39
CA VAL A 95 6.40 2.71 4.67
C VAL A 95 6.12 1.29 4.21
N ALA A 96 4.95 0.75 4.56
CA ALA A 96 4.47 -0.54 4.07
C ALA A 96 3.45 -0.30 2.96
N ILE A 97 3.70 -0.89 1.79
CA ILE A 97 2.81 -0.84 0.62
C ILE A 97 2.40 -2.23 0.17
N THR A 98 1.32 -2.33 -0.59
CA THR A 98 0.78 -3.61 -1.11
C THR A 98 0.67 -3.61 -2.63
N PRO A 99 1.78 -3.67 -3.37
CA PRO A 99 1.76 -3.78 -4.84
C PRO A 99 1.13 -5.11 -5.28
N ARG A 100 0.58 -5.16 -6.50
CA ARG A 100 -0.01 -6.39 -7.07
C ARG A 100 0.95 -7.59 -7.08
N HIS A 101 2.22 -7.32 -7.40
CA HIS A 101 3.27 -8.34 -7.51
C HIS A 101 4.48 -7.95 -6.65
N PRO A 102 4.44 -8.22 -5.33
CA PRO A 102 5.44 -7.76 -4.37
C PRO A 102 6.88 -8.12 -4.75
N ARG A 103 7.12 -9.39 -5.07
CA ARG A 103 8.46 -9.87 -5.45
C ARG A 103 8.97 -9.23 -6.75
N ALA A 104 8.10 -9.11 -7.76
CA ALA A 104 8.46 -8.48 -9.04
C ALA A 104 8.75 -6.99 -8.86
N PHE A 105 7.96 -6.32 -8.02
CA PHE A 105 8.13 -4.92 -7.66
C PHE A 105 9.49 -4.68 -6.98
N VAL A 106 9.80 -5.44 -5.93
CA VAL A 106 11.08 -5.35 -5.22
C VAL A 106 12.26 -5.61 -6.16
N ALA A 107 12.17 -6.66 -6.99
CA ALA A 107 13.21 -6.97 -7.97
C ALA A 107 13.41 -5.86 -9.01
N GLN A 108 12.34 -5.13 -9.38
CA GLN A 108 12.44 -3.97 -10.27
C GLN A 108 13.20 -2.81 -9.62
N VAL A 109 12.85 -2.46 -8.38
CA VAL A 109 13.51 -1.37 -7.63
C VAL A 109 14.98 -1.71 -7.38
N GLN A 110 15.29 -2.93 -6.94
CA GLN A 110 16.66 -3.37 -6.68
C GLN A 110 17.52 -3.39 -7.95
N ARG A 111 16.95 -3.77 -9.11
CA ARG A 111 17.66 -3.71 -10.39
C ARG A 111 18.05 -2.27 -10.74
N TRP A 112 17.13 -1.33 -10.61
CA TRP A 112 17.41 0.09 -10.85
C TRP A 112 18.48 0.64 -9.89
N LYS A 113 18.41 0.28 -8.61
CA LYS A 113 19.37 0.73 -7.59
C LYS A 113 20.80 0.23 -7.83
N ARG A 114 20.98 -0.89 -8.55
CA ARG A 114 22.31 -1.37 -8.96
C ARG A 114 22.89 -0.63 -10.17
N GLN A 115 22.06 0.10 -10.91
CA GLN A 115 22.43 0.81 -12.13
C GLN A 115 22.63 2.31 -11.93
N SER A 116 22.25 2.83 -10.76
CA SER A 116 22.30 4.25 -10.38
C SER A 116 23.36 4.49 -9.32
#